data_AF-A0A8R1I973-F1
#
_entry.id   AF-A0A8R1I973-F1
#
_cell.length_a   1.000
_cell.length_b   1.000
_cell.length_c   1.000
_cell.angle_alpha   90.00
_cell.angle_beta   90.00
_cell.angle_gamma   90.00
#
_symmetry.space_group_name_H-M   'P 1'
#
loop_
_entity.id
_entity.type
_entity.pdbx_description
1 polymer ?
#
loop_
_entity_poly.entity_id
_entity_poly.type
_entity_poly.pdbx_seq_one_letter_code
_entity_poly.pdbx_strand_id
1 'polypeptide(L)'
;MLSSMNKNVQCTAWTGIASTLLSNGRTSASLFKLKIGNDSKTSNHSKGSNETKKLKKVDVIIWDDCSMISKTALETADFVLRDLPDSPFSFGGKRIVLGGDFRQILPVIRRGTKTDLINNCIKNSYLWNQFQKFSLLDTCGSSMQMPIGSSFY
;
A
#
# COMPACT_ATOMS: atom_id res chain seq x y z
N MET A 1 13.95 13.15 6.22
CA MET A 1 13.15 13.49 7.42
C MET A 1 12.90 12.27 8.32
N LEU A 2 12.30 11.16 7.83
CA LEU A 2 12.11 9.95 8.64
C LEU A 2 13.40 9.16 8.94
N SER A 3 14.35 9.13 8.00
CA SER A 3 15.68 8.55 8.21
C SER A 3 16.51 9.31 9.26
N SER A 4 16.29 10.62 9.38
CA SER A 4 16.92 11.50 10.38
C SER A 4 16.36 11.29 11.79
N MET A 5 15.21 10.63 11.94
CA MET A 5 14.58 10.30 13.23
C MET A 5 14.91 8.86 13.68
N ASN A 6 15.90 8.21 13.05
CA ASN A 6 16.30 6.81 13.33
C ASN A 6 15.12 5.81 13.23
N LYS A 7 14.16 6.08 12.35
CA LYS A 7 13.01 5.21 12.10
C LYS A 7 13.29 4.30 10.91
N ASN A 8 12.98 3.01 11.07
CA ASN A 8 13.11 2.03 10.00
C ASN A 8 11.93 2.16 9.06
N VAL A 9 12.19 2.71 7.87
CA VAL A 9 11.18 2.88 6.81
C VAL A 9 11.36 1.80 5.76
N GLN A 10 10.27 1.14 5.39
CA GLN A 10 10.23 0.20 4.28
C GLN A 10 9.27 0.73 3.22
N CYS A 11 9.78 1.00 2.02
CA CYS A 11 8.95 1.40 0.89
C CYS A 11 8.48 0.18 0.10
N THR A 12 7.26 0.21 -0.41
CA THR A 12 6.70 -0.83 -1.25
C THR A 12 5.78 -0.26 -2.32
N ALA A 13 5.67 -0.97 -3.44
CA ALA A 13 4.74 -0.63 -4.51
C ALA A 13 4.14 -1.92 -5.10
N TRP A 14 3.01 -1.80 -5.79
CA TRP A 14 2.37 -2.97 -6.42
C TRP A 14 3.22 -3.54 -7.57
N THR A 15 3.78 -2.67 -8.41
CA THR A 15 4.56 -3.08 -9.59
C THR A 15 6.06 -3.10 -9.31
N GLY A 16 6.79 -3.94 -10.07
CA GLY A 16 8.25 -4.02 -9.98
C GLY A 16 8.94 -2.69 -10.31
N ILE A 17 8.51 -2.04 -11.38
CA ILE A 17 9.10 -0.78 -11.87
C ILE A 17 8.91 0.33 -10.83
N ALA A 18 7.69 0.52 -10.31
CA ALA A 18 7.45 1.50 -9.25
C ALA A 18 8.30 1.22 -8.01
N SER A 19 8.45 -0.04 -7.62
CA SER A 19 9.27 -0.38 -6.47
C SER A 19 10.75 -0.03 -6.64
N THR A 20 11.30 -0.06 -7.86
CA THR A 20 12.70 0.30 -8.10
C THR A 20 12.97 1.80 -7.98
N LEU A 21 11.95 2.63 -8.11
CA LEU A 21 12.05 4.09 -7.97
C LEU A 21 12.04 4.53 -6.49
N LEU A 22 11.66 3.64 -5.57
CA LEU A 22 11.59 3.91 -4.15
C LEU A 22 12.90 3.52 -3.45
N SER A 23 13.36 4.35 -2.51
CA SER A 23 14.49 4.03 -1.65
C SER A 23 14.21 2.77 -0.83
N ASN A 24 15.06 1.74 -0.93
CA ASN A 24 14.83 0.41 -0.34
C ASN A 24 13.50 -0.22 -0.76
N GLY A 25 12.99 0.13 -1.94
CA GLY A 25 11.70 -0.32 -2.43
C GLY A 25 11.65 -1.80 -2.73
N ARG A 26 10.49 -2.41 -2.46
CA ARG A 26 10.19 -3.81 -2.78
C ARG A 26 8.76 -3.94 -3.29
N THR A 27 8.51 -4.90 -4.16
CA THR A 27 7.12 -5.19 -4.54
C THR A 27 6.34 -5.70 -3.33
N SER A 28 5.07 -5.33 -3.22
CA SER A 28 4.21 -5.73 -2.10
C SER A 28 4.07 -7.24 -2.02
N ALA A 29 3.98 -7.90 -3.18
CA ALA A 29 3.98 -9.35 -3.28
C ALA A 29 5.24 -9.97 -2.66
N SER A 30 6.43 -9.39 -2.89
CA SER A 30 7.68 -9.90 -2.30
C SER A 30 7.83 -9.56 -0.81
N LEU A 31 7.36 -8.39 -0.38
CA LEU A 31 7.50 -7.91 1.00
C LEU A 31 6.62 -8.72 1.96
N PHE A 32 5.36 -8.92 1.59
CA PHE A 32 4.37 -9.65 2.37
C PHE A 32 4.26 -11.12 1.97
N LYS A 33 5.09 -11.59 1.03
CA LYS A 33 5.07 -12.96 0.48
C LYS A 33 3.66 -13.36 0.02
N LEU A 34 2.94 -12.46 -0.66
CA LEU A 34 1.55 -12.67 -1.09
C LEU A 34 1.46 -13.76 -2.15
N LYS A 35 0.47 -14.66 -2.04
CA LYS A 35 0.15 -15.63 -3.09
C LYS A 35 -0.71 -15.01 -4.18
N ILE A 36 -0.08 -14.53 -5.24
CA ILE A 36 -0.77 -13.89 -6.39
C ILE A 36 -1.79 -14.85 -7.04
N GLY A 37 -1.50 -16.15 -7.07
CA GLY A 37 -2.39 -17.16 -7.67
C GLY A 37 -3.74 -17.37 -6.97
N ASN A 38 -3.93 -16.85 -5.75
CA ASN A 38 -5.20 -16.87 -5.03
C ASN A 38 -5.65 -15.45 -4.66
N ASP A 39 -5.51 -14.51 -5.60
CA ASP A 39 -5.89 -13.10 -5.45
C ASP A 39 -5.29 -12.42 -4.21
N SER A 40 -4.08 -12.83 -3.82
CA SER A 40 -3.38 -12.33 -2.63
C SER A 40 -4.12 -12.52 -1.30
N LYS A 41 -5.07 -13.48 -1.21
CA LYS A 41 -5.82 -13.79 0.02
C LYS A 41 -4.98 -14.43 1.13
N THR A 42 -3.79 -14.91 0.80
CA THR A 42 -2.90 -15.62 1.73
C THR A 42 -1.45 -15.25 1.49
N SER A 43 -0.62 -15.42 2.50
CA SER A 43 0.83 -15.18 2.43
C SER A 43 1.62 -16.46 2.73
N ASN A 44 2.86 -16.52 2.22
CA ASN A 44 3.86 -17.52 2.55
C ASN A 44 4.84 -17.02 3.63
N HIS A 45 4.38 -16.12 4.51
CA HIS A 45 5.24 -15.63 5.59
C HIS A 45 5.49 -16.73 6.62
N SER A 46 6.73 -16.82 7.09
CA SER A 46 7.14 -17.74 8.15
C SER A 46 7.71 -16.93 9.31
N LYS A 47 7.20 -17.15 10.52
CA LYS A 47 7.52 -16.33 11.71
C LYS A 47 9.03 -16.29 12.04
N GLY A 48 9.80 -17.30 11.62
CA GLY A 48 11.24 -17.43 11.92
C GLY A 48 12.22 -16.89 10.87
N SER A 49 11.76 -16.48 9.68
CA SER A 49 12.67 -16.12 8.59
C SER A 49 13.42 -14.79 8.86
N ASN A 50 14.59 -14.63 8.25
CA ASN A 50 15.40 -13.40 8.42
C ASN A 50 14.68 -12.15 7.89
N GLU A 51 13.89 -12.30 6.83
CA GLU A 51 13.05 -11.24 6.27
C GLU A 51 11.96 -10.83 7.26
N THR A 52 11.40 -11.78 8.00
CA THR A 52 10.41 -11.54 9.04
C THR A 52 11.01 -10.73 10.19
N LYS A 53 12.24 -11.06 10.61
CA LYS A 53 12.97 -10.30 11.62
C LYS A 53 13.21 -8.85 11.17
N LYS A 54 13.53 -8.63 9.88
CA LYS A 54 13.65 -7.28 9.31
C LYS A 54 12.30 -6.56 9.34
N LEU A 55 11.23 -7.21 8.90
CA LEU A 55 9.88 -6.64 8.86
C LEU A 55 9.34 -6.28 10.26
N LYS A 56 9.68 -7.07 11.30
CA LYS A 56 9.36 -6.76 12.70
C LYS A 56 9.98 -5.43 13.15
N LYS A 57 11.20 -5.11 12.71
CA LYS A 57 11.93 -3.88 13.07
C LYS A 57 11.46 -2.63 12.33
N VAL A 58 10.65 -2.77 11.27
CA VAL A 58 10.11 -1.64 10.51
C VAL A 58 9.12 -0.85 11.36
N ASP A 59 9.28 0.46 11.42
CA ASP A 59 8.38 1.38 12.11
C ASP A 59 7.27 1.91 11.18
N VAL A 60 7.66 2.19 9.92
CA VAL A 60 6.80 2.84 8.93
C VAL A 60 6.88 2.10 7.60
N ILE A 61 5.73 1.81 7.00
CA ILE A 61 5.63 1.27 5.65
C ILE A 61 5.00 2.33 4.76
N ILE A 62 5.72 2.72 3.71
CA ILE A 62 5.21 3.61 2.67
C ILE A 62 4.84 2.74 1.48
N TRP A 63 3.56 2.80 1.09
CA TRP A 63 3.01 1.99 0.02
C TRP A 63 2.56 2.87 -1.13
N ASP A 64 3.34 2.89 -2.20
CA ASP A 64 3.07 3.64 -3.42
C ASP A 64 2.19 2.83 -4.40
N ASP A 65 1.60 3.53 -5.39
CA ASP A 65 0.63 2.98 -6.34
C ASP A 65 -0.55 2.25 -5.66
N CYS A 66 -1.09 2.83 -4.58
CA CYS A 66 -2.09 2.15 -3.76
C CYS A 66 -3.43 1.89 -4.48
N SER A 67 -3.72 2.63 -5.55
CA SER A 67 -4.91 2.45 -6.38
C SER A 67 -4.96 1.09 -7.08
N MET A 68 -3.80 0.47 -7.35
CA MET A 68 -3.71 -0.85 -7.99
C MET A 68 -3.80 -2.02 -6.99
N ILE A 69 -3.73 -1.74 -5.69
CA ILE A 69 -3.76 -2.77 -4.64
C ILE A 69 -5.20 -3.31 -4.50
N SER A 70 -5.34 -4.63 -4.41
CA SER A 70 -6.61 -5.24 -4.06
C SER A 70 -6.91 -5.10 -2.56
N LYS A 71 -8.19 -4.98 -2.21
CA LYS A 71 -8.70 -5.08 -0.83
C LYS A 71 -8.09 -6.28 -0.10
N THR A 72 -8.07 -7.44 -0.76
CA THR A 72 -7.52 -8.68 -0.20
C THR A 72 -6.03 -8.59 0.13
N ALA A 73 -5.24 -7.91 -0.71
CA ALA A 73 -3.82 -7.74 -0.48
C ALA A 73 -3.55 -6.81 0.71
N LEU A 74 -4.34 -5.74 0.86
CA LEU A 74 -4.26 -4.85 2.01
C LEU A 74 -4.59 -5.59 3.31
N GLU A 75 -5.68 -6.35 3.33
CA GLU A 75 -6.13 -7.12 4.50
C GLU A 75 -5.17 -8.24 4.86
N THR A 76 -4.56 -8.88 3.86
CA THR A 76 -3.53 -9.91 4.09
C THR A 76 -2.24 -9.29 4.60
N ALA A 77 -1.86 -8.10 4.13
CA ALA A 77 -0.71 -7.37 4.68
C ALA A 77 -0.93 -6.98 6.15
N ASP A 78 -2.13 -6.51 6.50
CA ASP A 78 -2.52 -6.26 7.90
C ASP A 78 -2.42 -7.54 8.75
N PHE A 79 -3.00 -8.64 8.28
CA PHE A 79 -2.91 -9.94 8.97
C PHE A 79 -1.45 -10.35 9.21
N VAL A 80 -0.60 -10.28 8.20
CA VAL A 80 0.83 -10.60 8.33
C VAL A 80 1.45 -9.70 9.40
N LEU A 81 1.27 -8.39 9.32
CA LEU A 81 1.91 -7.47 10.24
C LEU A 81 1.42 -7.60 11.69
N ARG A 82 0.20 -8.10 11.90
CA ARG A 82 -0.31 -8.50 13.23
C ARG A 82 0.22 -9.83 13.72
N ASP A 83 0.25 -10.84 12.85
CA ASP A 83 0.66 -12.20 13.18
C ASP A 83 2.16 -12.30 13.50
N LEU A 84 3.01 -11.47 12.88
CA LEU A 84 4.44 -11.51 13.14
C LEU A 84 4.82 -11.17 14.60
N PRO A 85 4.36 -10.05 15.18
CA PRO A 85 4.57 -9.71 16.59
C PRO A 85 3.47 -10.22 17.54
N ASP A 86 2.50 -11.01 17.06
CA ASP A 86 1.28 -11.38 17.80
C ASP A 86 0.57 -10.16 18.41
N SER A 87 0.39 -9.11 17.60
CA SER A 87 -0.15 -7.81 18.04
C SER A 87 -1.65 -7.70 17.74
N PRO A 88 -2.45 -7.17 18.68
CA PRO A 88 -3.88 -6.93 18.47
C PRO A 88 -4.17 -5.67 17.64
N PHE A 89 -3.19 -4.79 17.41
CA PHE A 89 -3.37 -3.51 16.73
C PHE A 89 -3.28 -3.67 15.21
N SER A 90 -4.08 -2.92 14.45
CA SER A 90 -3.98 -2.88 12.98
C SER A 90 -2.52 -2.66 12.54
N PHE A 91 -2.12 -3.40 11.52
CA PHE A 91 -0.77 -3.44 10.96
C PHE A 91 0.34 -3.71 12.00
N GLY A 92 0.00 -4.39 13.10
CA GLY A 92 0.89 -4.65 14.22
C GLY A 92 1.38 -3.39 14.93
N GLY A 93 0.59 -2.31 14.90
CA GLY A 93 0.95 -1.02 15.47
C GLY A 93 1.92 -0.18 14.62
N LYS A 94 2.24 -0.62 13.40
CA LYS A 94 3.12 0.12 12.47
C LYS A 94 2.34 1.23 11.78
N ARG A 95 3.02 2.32 11.42
CA ARG A 95 2.40 3.36 10.61
C ARG A 95 2.42 2.97 9.14
N ILE A 96 1.25 3.01 8.51
CA ILE A 96 1.10 2.79 7.07
C ILE A 96 0.79 4.12 6.40
N VAL A 97 1.56 4.46 5.37
CA VAL A 97 1.30 5.61 4.51
C VAL A 97 0.98 5.06 3.13
N LEU A 98 -0.26 5.25 2.68
CA LEU A 98 -0.68 4.88 1.33
C LEU A 98 -0.57 6.11 0.42
N GLY A 99 0.19 5.98 -0.65
CA GLY A 99 0.33 6.96 -1.72
C GLY A 99 -0.18 6.37 -3.04
N GLY A 100 -0.84 7.20 -3.83
CA GLY A 100 -1.32 6.82 -5.15
C GLY A 100 -2.41 7.76 -5.65
N ASP A 101 -2.61 7.76 -6.97
CA ASP A 101 -3.71 8.49 -7.58
C ASP A 101 -4.84 7.51 -7.90
N PHE A 102 -5.97 7.63 -7.19
CA PHE A 102 -7.16 6.79 -7.43
C PHE A 102 -7.89 7.14 -8.73
N ARG A 103 -7.46 8.17 -9.46
CA ARG A 103 -7.87 8.45 -10.83
C ARG A 103 -7.07 7.64 -11.86
N GLN A 104 -6.02 6.93 -11.44
CA GLN A 104 -5.28 5.96 -12.26
C GLN A 104 -5.93 4.57 -12.25
N ILE A 105 -5.26 3.60 -12.86
CA ILE A 105 -5.75 2.23 -13.11
C ILE A 105 -6.15 1.53 -11.80
N LEU A 106 -7.37 0.98 -11.77
CA LEU A 106 -7.93 0.22 -10.65
C LEU A 106 -7.35 -1.21 -10.58
N PRO A 107 -7.53 -1.94 -9.47
CA PRO A 107 -6.99 -3.29 -9.33
C PRO A 107 -7.51 -4.21 -10.43
N VAL A 108 -6.60 -4.96 -11.06
CA VAL A 108 -6.96 -5.87 -12.17
C VAL A 108 -7.59 -7.15 -11.61
N ILE A 109 -8.82 -7.44 -12.02
CA ILE A 109 -9.50 -8.72 -11.75
C ILE A 109 -9.65 -9.49 -13.05
N ARG A 110 -9.09 -10.70 -13.10
CA ARG A 110 -9.21 -11.57 -14.28
C ARG A 110 -10.66 -12.04 -14.41
N ARG A 111 -11.31 -11.74 -15.54
CA ARG A 111 -12.71 -12.10 -15.84
C ARG A 111 -13.74 -11.54 -14.83
N GLY A 112 -13.39 -10.47 -14.10
CA GLY A 112 -14.27 -9.85 -13.12
C GLY A 112 -15.27 -8.88 -13.77
N THR A 113 -16.42 -8.73 -13.14
CA THR A 113 -17.40 -7.69 -13.47
C THR A 113 -16.98 -6.33 -12.89
N LYS A 114 -17.64 -5.25 -13.30
CA LYS A 114 -17.44 -3.92 -12.69
C LYS A 114 -17.70 -3.93 -11.19
N THR A 115 -18.68 -4.72 -10.74
CA THR A 115 -19.02 -4.87 -9.32
C THR A 115 -17.89 -5.54 -8.55
N ASP A 116 -17.27 -6.57 -9.12
CA ASP A 116 -16.12 -7.24 -8.50
C ASP A 116 -14.95 -6.27 -8.34
N LEU A 117 -14.72 -5.44 -9.36
CA LEU A 117 -13.66 -4.45 -9.35
C LEU A 117 -13.85 -3.41 -8.25
N ILE A 118 -15.09 -2.91 -8.07
CA ILE A 118 -15.43 -2.02 -6.97
C ILE A 118 -15.22 -2.74 -5.63
N ASN A 119 -15.79 -3.93 -5.46
CA ASN A 119 -15.69 -4.71 -4.22
C ASN A 119 -14.24 -5.03 -3.82
N ASN A 120 -13.36 -5.20 -4.79
CA ASN A 120 -11.94 -5.46 -4.58
C ASN A 120 -11.09 -4.17 -4.45
N CYS A 121 -11.68 -2.98 -4.54
CA CYS A 121 -10.97 -1.74 -4.29
C CYS A 121 -10.64 -1.62 -2.80
N ILE A 122 -9.47 -1.07 -2.46
CA ILE A 122 -9.07 -0.86 -1.05
C ILE A 122 -10.07 -0.01 -0.26
N LYS A 123 -10.83 0.87 -0.94
CA LYS A 123 -11.89 1.69 -0.33
C LYS A 123 -13.00 0.86 0.32
N ASN A 124 -13.18 -0.38 -0.12
CA ASN A 124 -14.14 -1.33 0.43
C ASN A 124 -13.55 -2.27 1.48
N SER A 125 -12.29 -2.07 1.89
CA SER A 125 -11.71 -2.76 3.04
C SER A 125 -12.22 -2.16 4.35
N TYR A 126 -12.38 -3.01 5.37
CA TYR A 126 -12.69 -2.54 6.73
C TYR A 126 -11.59 -1.62 7.31
N LEU A 127 -10.35 -1.76 6.81
CA LEU A 127 -9.20 -0.94 7.21
C LEU A 127 -9.30 0.49 6.68
N TRP A 128 -10.06 0.73 5.60
CA TRP A 128 -10.09 2.03 4.93
C TRP A 128 -10.54 3.17 5.85
N ASN A 129 -11.49 2.89 6.75
CA ASN A 129 -12.02 3.87 7.70
C ASN A 129 -11.00 4.26 8.79
N GLN A 130 -9.89 3.52 8.92
CA GLN A 130 -8.82 3.84 9.87
C GLN A 130 -7.79 4.82 9.28
N PHE A 131 -7.82 5.08 7.97
CA PHE A 131 -6.88 5.97 7.32
C PHE A 131 -7.35 7.43 7.36
N GLN A 132 -6.44 8.31 7.73
CA GLN A 132 -6.60 9.75 7.51
C GLN A 132 -6.28 10.07 6.05
N LYS A 133 -7.15 10.85 5.40
CA LYS A 133 -7.05 11.18 3.98
C LYS A 133 -6.41 12.55 3.81
N PHE A 134 -5.46 12.64 2.90
CA PHE A 134 -4.82 13.89 2.50
C PHE A 134 -4.84 13.97 0.97
N SER A 135 -5.07 15.16 0.44
CA SER A 135 -5.03 15.43 -1.00
C SER A 135 -3.91 16.40 -1.29
N LEU A 136 -3.06 16.06 -2.25
CA LEU A 136 -2.06 16.96 -2.78
C LEU A 136 -2.73 17.76 -3.89
N LEU A 137 -2.90 19.07 -3.68
CA LEU A 137 -3.55 19.97 -4.64
C LEU A 137 -2.53 20.57 -5.63
N ASP A 138 -1.28 20.74 -5.20
CA ASP A 138 -0.24 21.32 -6.01
C ASP A 138 0.69 20.24 -6.56
N THR A 139 0.68 20.09 -7.89
CA THR A 139 1.60 19.19 -8.59
C THR A 139 2.75 20.03 -9.13
N CYS A 140 4.00 19.68 -8.83
CA CYS A 140 5.18 20.40 -9.34
C CYS A 140 5.27 20.40 -10.89
N GLY A 141 4.48 19.56 -11.57
CA GLY A 141 4.35 19.53 -13.03
C GLY A 141 3.50 20.64 -13.65
N SER A 142 2.84 21.48 -12.84
CA SER A 142 2.02 22.62 -13.31
C SER A 142 2.76 23.96 -13.23
N SER A 143 4.08 23.97 -13.41
CA SER A 143 4.88 25.18 -13.60
C SER A 143 5.13 25.52 -15.07
N MET A 144 4.18 25.17 -15.94
CA MET A 144 4.06 25.75 -17.29
C MET A 144 2.60 25.83 -17.73
N GLN A 145 1.75 26.52 -16.97
CA GLN A 145 0.75 27.48 -17.46
C GLN A 145 0.04 28.12 -16.25
N MET A 146 0.13 29.44 -16.12
CA MET A 146 -0.70 30.27 -15.22
C MET A 146 -2.18 30.31 -15.70
N PRO A 147 -3.13 30.72 -14.85
CA PRO A 147 -4.45 30.11 -14.75
C PRO A 147 -5.46 30.70 -15.73
N ILE A 148 -6.39 29.86 -16.19
CA ILE A 148 -7.67 30.32 -16.71
C ILE A 148 -8.76 29.49 -16.06
N GLY A 149 -9.47 30.11 -15.12
CA GLY A 149 -10.92 30.07 -15.05
C GLY A 149 -11.63 28.75 -14.71
N SER A 150 -12.48 28.90 -13.70
CA SER A 150 -13.80 28.26 -13.53
C SER A 150 -13.89 26.93 -12.75
N SER A 151 -14.72 27.05 -11.70
CA SER A 151 -15.47 26.07 -10.92
C SER A 151 -15.75 24.73 -11.60
N PHE A 152 -15.91 23.67 -10.81
CA PHE A 152 -17.24 23.16 -10.39
C PHE A 152 -17.11 21.83 -9.63
N TYR A 153 -17.89 21.77 -8.53
CA TYR A 153 -18.40 20.66 -7.70
C TYR A 153 -17.50 19.51 -7.24
#